data_AF-A0A286CCT3-F1
#
_entry.id   AF-A0A286CCT3-F1
#
_cell.length_a   1.000
_cell.length_b   1.000
_cell.length_c   1.000
_cell.angle_alpha   90.00
_cell.angle_beta   90.00
_cell.angle_gamma   90.00
#
_symmetry.space_group_name_H-M   'P 1'
#
loop_
_entity.id
_entity.type
_entity.pdbx_description
1 polymer ?
#
loop_
_entity_poly.entity_id
_entity_poly.type
_entity_poly.pdbx_seq_one_letter_code
_entity_poly.pdbx_strand_id
1 'polypeptide(L)'
;MLSAKSLFQEILDNDESFALFCSIAASGESQGGWENARIAALVPEAERDLAPKISRHGADEDKHGRIFSALMKKRGLDPVPVPPETDYTMLLEKNGIGLAHEQLNRDERLTVQDIVTYLSHSRVTEQRASEQMDLLRKHFADHPDIGRAVKQISNDEDNHLAYCHEELLRFAYAGHGRVIQRTLRECALAEIRIYRDVSLAVMAHMGRVLGWSKAKSAVLAAGIHAVYAYERMGGWRRMVSLTTPERRNALGGPATPEPEFA
;
A
#
# COMPACT_ATOMS: atom_id res chain seq x y z
N MET A 1 -28.18 -4.52 4.36
CA MET A 1 -27.98 -3.07 4.11
C MET A 1 -26.59 -2.88 3.56
N LEU A 2 -26.41 -2.00 2.56
CA LEU A 2 -25.09 -1.75 1.98
C LEU A 2 -24.20 -0.99 2.98
N SER A 3 -23.10 -1.60 3.39
CA SER A 3 -22.10 -1.04 4.29
C SER A 3 -20.71 -1.56 3.89
N ALA A 4 -19.64 -0.88 4.33
CA ALA A 4 -18.28 -1.38 4.12
C ALA A 4 -18.11 -2.81 4.68
N LYS A 5 -18.59 -3.05 5.90
CA LYS A 5 -18.56 -4.38 6.53
C LYS A 5 -19.27 -5.44 5.69
N SER A 6 -20.51 -5.19 5.26
CA SER A 6 -21.26 -6.17 4.46
C SER A 6 -20.61 -6.43 3.09
N LEU A 7 -20.04 -5.39 2.47
CA LEU A 7 -19.34 -5.51 1.19
C LEU A 7 -18.10 -6.41 1.29
N PHE A 8 -17.26 -6.16 2.30
CA PHE A 8 -16.09 -7.00 2.55
C PHE A 8 -16.50 -8.42 2.95
N GLN A 9 -17.55 -8.58 3.76
CA GLN A 9 -18.03 -9.91 4.13
C GLN A 9 -18.44 -10.73 2.89
N GLU A 10 -19.15 -10.13 1.92
CA GLU A 10 -19.49 -10.81 0.67
C GLU A 10 -18.25 -11.24 -0.13
N ILE A 11 -17.20 -10.43 -0.14
CA ILE A 11 -15.92 -10.78 -0.81
C ILE A 11 -15.22 -11.92 -0.05
N LEU A 12 -15.25 -11.89 1.28
CA LEU A 12 -14.61 -12.88 2.14
C LEU A 12 -15.35 -14.21 2.22
N ASP A 13 -16.66 -14.24 1.96
CA ASP A 13 -17.50 -15.44 2.07
C ASP A 13 -17.57 -16.25 0.77
N ASN A 14 -17.00 -15.74 -0.33
CA ASN A 14 -16.97 -16.41 -1.62
C ASN A 14 -15.52 -16.68 -2.05
N ASP A 15 -15.24 -17.93 -2.37
CA ASP A 15 -13.87 -18.40 -2.63
C ASP A 15 -13.22 -17.76 -3.85
N GLU A 16 -13.99 -17.52 -4.92
CA GLU A 16 -13.47 -16.90 -6.14
C GLU A 16 -13.13 -15.42 -5.91
N SER A 17 -14.02 -14.66 -5.26
CA SER A 17 -13.73 -13.25 -4.94
C SER A 17 -12.64 -13.12 -3.88
N PHE A 18 -12.59 -14.03 -2.92
CA PHE A 18 -11.53 -14.08 -1.92
C PHE A 18 -10.17 -14.36 -2.56
N ALA A 19 -10.07 -15.36 -3.44
CA ALA A 19 -8.84 -15.69 -4.16
C ALA A 19 -8.37 -14.50 -5.00
N LEU A 20 -9.28 -13.83 -5.71
CA LEU A 20 -8.95 -12.63 -6.48
C LEU A 20 -8.48 -11.49 -5.57
N PHE A 21 -9.18 -11.21 -4.48
CA PHE A 21 -8.83 -10.14 -3.54
C PHE A 21 -7.43 -10.38 -2.94
N CYS A 22 -7.16 -11.60 -2.47
CA CYS A 22 -5.85 -11.96 -1.92
C CYS A 22 -4.75 -11.98 -2.98
N SER A 23 -5.04 -12.36 -4.23
CA SER A 23 -4.05 -12.35 -5.32
C SER A 23 -3.65 -10.93 -5.71
N ILE A 24 -4.61 -10.00 -5.78
CA ILE A 24 -4.34 -8.58 -6.03
C ILE A 24 -3.45 -8.00 -4.93
N ALA A 25 -3.82 -8.24 -3.66
CA ALA A 25 -3.04 -7.76 -2.53
C ALA A 25 -1.63 -8.37 -2.53
N ALA A 26 -1.51 -9.70 -2.60
CA ALA A 26 -0.23 -10.40 -2.58
C ALA A 26 0.73 -9.95 -3.70
N SER A 27 0.21 -9.65 -4.89
CA SER A 27 1.00 -9.14 -6.00
C SER A 27 1.56 -7.74 -5.70
N GLY A 28 0.75 -6.85 -5.15
CA GLY A 28 1.18 -5.52 -4.73
C GLY A 28 2.29 -5.58 -3.67
N GLU A 29 2.08 -6.39 -2.62
CA GLU A 29 3.07 -6.46 -1.54
C GLU A 29 4.39 -7.11 -2.01
N SER A 30 4.32 -8.13 -2.87
CA SER A 30 5.53 -8.77 -3.41
C SER A 30 6.34 -7.81 -4.29
N GLN A 31 5.67 -6.93 -5.04
CA GLN A 31 6.34 -5.88 -5.80
C GLN A 31 6.96 -4.85 -4.85
N GLY A 32 6.22 -4.38 -3.84
CA GLY A 32 6.73 -3.46 -2.83
C GLY A 32 7.96 -4.00 -2.08
N GLY A 33 7.96 -5.30 -1.76
CA GLY A 33 9.10 -6.00 -1.17
C GLY A 33 10.33 -5.99 -2.07
N TRP A 34 10.17 -6.35 -3.33
CA TRP A 34 11.24 -6.31 -4.33
C TRP A 34 11.81 -4.89 -4.54
N GLU A 35 10.93 -3.89 -4.69
CA GLU A 35 11.33 -2.49 -4.90
C GLU A 35 12.16 -1.98 -3.72
N ASN A 36 11.68 -2.17 -2.48
CA ASN A 36 12.41 -1.77 -1.29
C ASN A 36 13.73 -2.52 -1.13
N ALA A 37 13.78 -3.82 -1.44
CA ALA A 37 15.03 -4.58 -1.40
C ALA A 37 16.08 -4.01 -2.38
N ARG A 38 15.67 -3.63 -3.59
CA ARG A 38 16.55 -2.96 -4.57
C ARG A 38 16.98 -1.59 -4.09
N ILE A 39 16.06 -0.76 -3.58
CA ILE A 39 16.39 0.57 -3.07
C ILE A 39 17.40 0.46 -1.91
N ALA A 40 17.21 -0.48 -0.99
CA ALA A 40 18.13 -0.73 0.13
C ALA A 40 19.55 -1.11 -0.33
N ALA A 41 19.67 -1.87 -1.41
CA ALA A 41 20.95 -2.22 -2.01
C ALA A 41 21.64 -1.00 -2.64
N LEU A 42 20.86 -0.10 -3.25
CA LEU A 42 21.36 1.02 -4.04
C LEU A 42 21.47 2.35 -3.27
N VAL A 43 21.15 2.39 -1.98
CA VAL A 43 21.23 3.61 -1.15
C VAL A 43 22.61 4.29 -1.26
N PRO A 44 22.68 5.61 -1.50
CA PRO A 44 23.94 6.35 -1.55
C PRO A 44 24.68 6.31 -0.22
N GLU A 45 26.00 6.43 -0.28
CA GLU A 45 26.86 6.38 0.90
C GLU A 45 26.52 7.43 1.96
N ALA A 46 26.17 8.64 1.52
CA ALA A 46 25.73 9.72 2.41
C ALA A 46 24.48 9.39 3.24
N GLU A 47 23.67 8.42 2.79
CA GLU A 47 22.41 8.04 3.43
C GLU A 47 22.41 6.56 3.84
N ARG A 48 23.58 5.93 4.01
CA ARG A 48 23.72 4.48 4.22
C ARG A 48 22.93 3.95 5.41
N ASP A 49 22.73 4.80 6.43
CA ASP A 49 21.95 4.51 7.63
C ASP A 49 20.45 4.26 7.35
N LEU A 50 19.93 4.68 6.19
CA LEU A 50 18.56 4.36 5.77
C LEU A 50 18.39 2.92 5.33
N ALA A 51 19.45 2.28 4.81
CA ALA A 51 19.30 1.01 4.14
C ALA A 51 18.74 -0.12 5.03
N PRO A 52 19.09 -0.24 6.33
CA PRO A 52 18.43 -1.20 7.20
C PRO A 52 16.93 -0.93 7.38
N LYS A 53 16.50 0.34 7.41
CA LYS A 53 15.07 0.70 7.53
C LYS A 53 14.32 0.34 6.25
N ILE A 54 14.87 0.67 5.09
CA ILE A 54 14.30 0.32 3.77
C ILE A 54 14.25 -1.20 3.58
N SER A 55 15.31 -1.91 3.97
CA SER A 55 15.34 -3.38 3.92
C SER A 55 14.29 -4.00 4.83
N ARG A 56 14.04 -3.40 6.00
CA ARG A 56 12.99 -3.85 6.91
C ARG A 56 11.60 -3.61 6.33
N HIS A 57 11.37 -2.42 5.76
CA HIS A 57 10.13 -2.12 5.04
C HIS A 57 9.88 -3.19 3.97
N GLY A 58 10.84 -3.45 3.08
CA GLY A 58 10.68 -4.50 2.06
C GLY A 58 10.43 -5.91 2.62
N ALA A 59 11.05 -6.26 3.75
CA ALA A 59 10.80 -7.54 4.41
C ALA A 59 9.37 -7.63 5.01
N ASP A 60 8.83 -6.51 5.50
CA ASP A 60 7.47 -6.42 6.00
C ASP A 60 6.46 -6.55 4.83
N GLU A 61 6.72 -5.94 3.67
CA GLU A 61 5.92 -6.12 2.45
C GLU A 61 5.93 -7.58 1.94
N ASP A 62 7.12 -8.18 1.83
CA ASP A 62 7.24 -9.60 1.43
C ASP A 62 6.46 -10.52 2.39
N LYS A 63 6.45 -10.17 3.69
CA LYS A 63 5.68 -10.88 4.71
C LYS A 63 4.18 -10.70 4.51
N HIS A 64 3.70 -9.52 4.15
CA HIS A 64 2.29 -9.30 3.84
C HIS A 64 1.84 -10.11 2.63
N GLY A 65 2.66 -10.17 1.57
CA GLY A 65 2.41 -11.04 0.41
C GLY A 65 2.31 -12.52 0.78
N ARG A 66 3.18 -13.01 1.67
CA ARG A 66 3.10 -14.36 2.24
C ARG A 66 1.83 -14.58 3.07
N ILE A 67 1.39 -13.59 3.85
CA ILE A 67 0.15 -13.67 4.64
C ILE A 67 -1.06 -13.86 3.72
N PHE A 68 -1.21 -13.06 2.67
CA PHE A 68 -2.31 -13.22 1.72
C PHE A 68 -2.29 -14.58 0.99
N SER A 69 -1.09 -15.05 0.63
CA SER A 69 -0.91 -16.38 0.04
C SER A 69 -1.30 -17.50 1.02
N ALA A 70 -0.91 -17.38 2.29
CA ALA A 70 -1.26 -18.35 3.34
C ALA A 70 -2.77 -18.36 3.62
N LEU A 71 -3.44 -17.20 3.56
CA LEU A 71 -4.88 -17.11 3.71
C LEU A 71 -5.64 -17.87 2.61
N MET A 72 -5.20 -17.79 1.35
CA MET A 72 -5.76 -18.60 0.25
C MET A 72 -5.48 -20.08 0.46
N LYS A 73 -4.23 -20.44 0.78
CA LYS A 73 -3.84 -21.84 1.01
C LYS A 73 -4.62 -22.49 2.15
N LYS A 74 -4.87 -21.77 3.24
CA LYS A 74 -5.69 -22.24 4.38
C LYS A 74 -7.12 -22.62 3.94
N ARG A 75 -7.63 -22.02 2.86
CA ARG A 75 -8.93 -22.34 2.26
C ARG A 75 -8.85 -23.33 1.09
N GLY A 76 -7.67 -23.86 0.78
CA GLY A 76 -7.48 -24.76 -0.36
C GLY A 76 -7.59 -24.05 -1.71
N LEU A 77 -7.31 -22.75 -1.77
CA LEU A 77 -7.39 -21.93 -2.97
C LEU A 77 -6.00 -21.65 -3.55
N ASP A 78 -5.90 -21.68 -4.88
CA ASP A 78 -4.70 -21.27 -5.61
C ASP A 78 -4.75 -19.77 -5.96
N PRO A 79 -3.60 -19.08 -6.06
CA PRO A 79 -3.55 -17.73 -6.60
C PRO A 79 -4.13 -17.65 -8.00
N VAL A 80 -4.83 -16.56 -8.31
CA VAL A 80 -5.44 -16.31 -9.62
C VAL A 80 -4.73 -15.17 -10.34
N PRO A 81 -4.80 -15.11 -11.70
CA PRO A 81 -4.22 -14.01 -12.45
C PRO A 81 -4.78 -12.66 -12.01
N VAL A 82 -3.90 -11.70 -11.72
CA VAL A 82 -4.28 -10.33 -11.37
C VAL A 82 -4.66 -9.57 -12.63
N PRO A 83 -5.89 -9.02 -12.73
CA PRO A 83 -6.28 -8.17 -13.85
C PRO A 83 -5.38 -6.92 -13.92
N PRO A 84 -4.81 -6.56 -15.09
CA PRO A 84 -3.86 -5.45 -15.19
C PRO A 84 -4.39 -4.08 -14.74
N GLU A 85 -5.71 -3.86 -14.83
CA GLU A 85 -6.38 -2.65 -14.37
C GLU A 85 -6.60 -2.58 -12.86
N THR A 86 -6.33 -3.69 -12.14
CA THR A 86 -6.35 -3.75 -10.67
C THR A 86 -4.95 -3.70 -10.06
N ASP A 87 -3.92 -3.76 -10.89
CA ASP A 87 -2.51 -3.75 -10.49
C ASP A 87 -2.06 -2.33 -10.12
N TYR A 88 -2.35 -1.95 -8.87
CA TYR A 88 -2.14 -0.61 -8.34
C TYR A 88 -0.70 -0.13 -8.47
N THR A 89 0.26 -0.97 -8.11
CA THR A 89 1.70 -0.64 -8.10
C THR A 89 2.23 -0.45 -9.52
N MET A 90 1.88 -1.33 -10.47
CA MET A 90 2.23 -1.13 -11.88
C MET A 90 1.56 0.10 -12.50
N LEU A 91 0.34 0.45 -12.09
CA LEU A 91 -0.35 1.64 -12.58
C LEU A 91 0.28 2.94 -12.04
N LEU A 92 0.79 2.96 -10.82
CA LEU A 92 1.59 4.08 -10.29
C LEU A 92 2.83 4.31 -11.14
N GLU A 93 3.63 3.26 -11.37
CA GLU A 93 4.85 3.36 -12.16
C GLU A 93 4.57 3.85 -13.59
N LYS A 94 3.56 3.28 -14.26
CA LYS A 94 3.16 3.71 -15.61
C LYS A 94 2.78 5.19 -15.69
N ASN A 95 2.40 5.80 -14.57
CA ASN A 95 2.09 7.22 -14.46
C ASN A 95 3.26 8.06 -13.90
N GLY A 96 4.47 7.49 -13.85
CA GLY A 96 5.69 8.17 -13.41
C GLY A 96 5.76 8.39 -11.90
N ILE A 97 5.07 7.56 -11.12
CA ILE A 97 5.04 7.65 -9.66
C ILE A 97 5.95 6.57 -9.07
N GLY A 98 6.86 6.98 -8.17
CA GLY A 98 7.89 6.10 -7.61
C GLY A 98 9.18 6.09 -8.41
N LEU A 99 10.06 5.15 -8.11
CA LEU A 99 11.26 4.87 -8.89
C LEU A 99 10.93 3.77 -9.90
N ALA A 100 11.30 3.95 -11.17
CA ALA A 100 10.97 2.98 -12.21
C ALA A 100 11.75 1.68 -12.03
N HIS A 101 11.16 0.53 -12.38
CA HIS A 101 11.83 -0.76 -12.38
C HIS A 101 13.10 -0.73 -13.24
N GLU A 102 13.07 -0.03 -14.37
CA GLU A 102 14.24 0.13 -15.22
C GLU A 102 15.42 0.78 -14.45
N GLN A 103 15.14 1.76 -13.59
CA GLN A 103 16.16 2.38 -12.75
C GLN A 103 16.62 1.43 -11.64
N LEU A 104 15.69 0.76 -10.96
CA LEU A 104 16.02 -0.15 -9.85
C LEU A 104 16.77 -1.41 -10.31
N ASN A 105 16.58 -1.83 -11.56
CA ASN A 105 17.31 -2.94 -12.17
C ASN A 105 18.75 -2.58 -12.55
N ARG A 106 19.11 -1.30 -12.59
CA ARG A 106 20.51 -0.89 -12.78
C ARG A 106 21.24 -1.13 -11.45
N ASP A 107 22.45 -1.67 -11.50
CA ASP A 107 23.34 -1.77 -10.33
C ASP A 107 24.10 -0.45 -10.10
N GLU A 108 23.38 0.67 -10.24
CA GLU A 108 23.89 2.02 -10.06
C GLU A 108 23.36 2.61 -8.75
N ARG A 109 24.25 3.24 -7.96
CA ARG A 109 23.85 3.88 -6.71
C ARG A 109 22.80 4.96 -7.00
N LEU A 110 21.74 4.97 -6.19
CA LEU A 110 20.73 6.02 -6.17
C LEU A 110 21.33 7.35 -5.69
N THR A 111 20.76 8.45 -6.13
CA THR A 111 21.07 9.79 -5.61
C THR A 111 20.25 10.07 -4.35
N VAL A 112 20.65 11.09 -3.57
CA VAL A 112 19.81 11.61 -2.47
C VAL A 112 18.44 12.07 -2.98
N GLN A 113 18.39 12.61 -4.20
CA GLN A 113 17.13 13.01 -4.82
C GLN A 113 16.22 11.82 -5.10
N ASP A 114 16.76 10.68 -5.51
CA ASP A 114 16.00 9.44 -5.70
C ASP A 114 15.44 8.92 -4.37
N ILE A 115 16.22 8.97 -3.29
CA ILE A 115 15.76 8.61 -1.94
C ILE A 115 14.60 9.51 -1.49
N VAL A 116 14.72 10.83 -1.71
CA VAL A 116 13.62 11.77 -1.42
C VAL A 116 12.38 11.47 -2.26
N THR A 117 12.56 11.10 -3.53
CA THR A 117 11.45 10.68 -4.41
C THR A 117 10.78 9.41 -3.90
N TYR A 118 11.56 8.38 -3.59
CA TYR A 118 11.07 7.13 -2.99
C TYR A 118 10.29 7.37 -1.70
N LEU A 119 10.87 8.09 -0.73
CA LEU A 119 10.21 8.35 0.55
C LEU A 119 8.92 9.17 0.37
N SER A 120 8.90 10.12 -0.57
CA SER A 120 7.71 10.91 -0.87
C SER A 120 6.61 10.04 -1.50
N HIS A 121 6.98 9.13 -2.41
CA HIS A 121 6.06 8.17 -2.98
C HIS A 121 5.51 7.23 -1.90
N SER A 122 6.40 6.56 -1.17
CA SER A 122 6.04 5.61 -0.12
C SER A 122 5.15 6.29 0.92
N ARG A 123 5.45 7.50 1.39
CA ARG A 123 4.57 8.23 2.33
C ARG A 123 3.12 8.39 1.84
N VAL A 124 2.90 8.56 0.53
CA VAL A 124 1.56 8.68 -0.04
C VAL A 124 0.87 7.31 -0.09
N THR A 125 1.58 6.27 -0.52
CA THR A 125 1.05 4.90 -0.58
C THR A 125 0.82 4.31 0.81
N GLU A 126 1.74 4.52 1.77
CA GLU A 126 1.58 4.09 3.16
C GLU A 126 0.41 4.77 3.85
N GLN A 127 0.13 6.04 3.51
CA GLN A 127 -1.07 6.72 4.03
C GLN A 127 -2.34 6.03 3.54
N ARG A 128 -2.36 5.61 2.27
CA ARG A 128 -3.48 4.87 1.70
C ARG A 128 -3.61 3.50 2.35
N ALA A 129 -2.51 2.77 2.44
CA ALA A 129 -2.45 1.43 3.03
C ALA A 129 -2.91 1.45 4.48
N SER A 130 -2.35 2.33 5.33
CA SER A 130 -2.76 2.52 6.73
C SER A 130 -4.26 2.85 6.85
N GLU A 131 -4.81 3.76 6.05
CA GLU A 131 -6.25 4.08 6.06
C GLU A 131 -7.15 2.90 5.65
N GLN A 132 -6.75 2.11 4.64
CA GLN A 132 -7.48 0.91 4.22
C GLN A 132 -7.41 -0.20 5.28
N MET A 133 -6.23 -0.42 5.84
CA MET A 133 -5.99 -1.41 6.87
C MET A 133 -6.69 -1.06 8.18
N ASP A 134 -6.80 0.22 8.53
CA ASP A 134 -7.60 0.70 9.64
C ASP A 134 -9.10 0.38 9.47
N LEU A 135 -9.63 0.55 8.25
CA LEU A 135 -11.01 0.20 7.94
C LEU A 135 -11.24 -1.32 8.07
N LEU A 136 -10.30 -2.13 7.56
CA LEU A 136 -10.36 -3.58 7.71
C LEU A 136 -10.25 -4.00 9.18
N ARG A 137 -9.31 -3.42 9.93
CA ARG A 137 -9.11 -3.66 11.37
C ARG A 137 -10.36 -3.35 12.15
N LYS A 138 -10.98 -2.19 11.91
CA LYS A 138 -12.24 -1.80 12.56
C LYS A 138 -13.37 -2.82 12.38
N HIS A 139 -13.42 -3.51 11.25
CA HIS A 139 -14.52 -4.41 10.92
C HIS A 139 -14.22 -5.89 11.13
N PHE A 140 -12.94 -6.28 11.06
CA PHE A 140 -12.51 -7.68 10.99
C PHE A 140 -11.38 -8.05 11.95
N ALA A 141 -10.98 -7.16 12.87
CA ALA A 141 -9.98 -7.44 13.91
C ALA A 141 -10.24 -8.75 14.68
N ASP A 142 -11.51 -9.09 14.91
CA ASP A 142 -11.91 -10.27 15.67
C ASP A 142 -12.47 -11.38 14.77
N HIS A 143 -12.31 -11.27 13.45
CA HIS A 143 -12.67 -12.32 12.52
C HIS A 143 -11.75 -13.55 12.74
N PRO A 144 -12.31 -14.77 12.90
CA PRO A 144 -11.53 -15.95 13.28
C PRO A 144 -10.41 -16.27 12.28
N ASP A 145 -10.65 -16.08 10.98
CA ASP A 145 -9.66 -16.44 9.96
C ASP A 145 -8.65 -15.34 9.61
N ILE A 146 -9.08 -14.08 9.55
CA ILE A 146 -8.24 -12.99 9.02
C ILE A 146 -7.85 -11.95 10.07
N GLY A 147 -8.46 -11.98 11.27
CA GLY A 147 -8.28 -10.92 12.26
C GLY A 147 -6.82 -10.75 12.71
N ARG A 148 -6.06 -11.86 12.81
CA ARG A 148 -4.62 -11.82 13.10
C ARG A 148 -3.84 -11.15 11.96
N ALA A 149 -4.09 -11.56 10.72
CA ALA A 149 -3.45 -10.99 9.53
C ALA A 149 -3.72 -9.49 9.43
N VAL A 150 -4.99 -9.08 9.56
CA VAL A 150 -5.40 -7.67 9.51
C VAL A 150 -4.73 -6.83 10.59
N LYS A 151 -4.64 -7.33 11.83
CA LYS A 151 -3.96 -6.62 12.93
C LYS A 151 -2.46 -6.47 12.66
N GLN A 152 -1.82 -7.53 12.15
CA GLN A 152 -0.40 -7.52 11.87
C GLN A 152 -0.05 -6.53 10.76
N ILE A 153 -0.70 -6.64 9.60
CA ILE A 153 -0.48 -5.76 8.45
C ILE A 153 -0.77 -4.31 8.85
N SER A 154 -1.90 -4.04 9.52
CA SER A 154 -2.24 -2.68 9.98
C SER A 154 -1.16 -2.06 10.89
N ASN A 155 -0.56 -2.83 11.80
CA ASN A 155 0.49 -2.32 12.67
C ASN A 155 1.80 -2.05 11.91
N ASP A 156 2.07 -2.82 10.85
CA ASP A 156 3.24 -2.62 10.01
C ASP A 156 3.07 -1.37 9.13
N GLU A 157 1.90 -1.14 8.53
CA GLU A 157 1.62 0.08 7.75
C GLU A 157 1.73 1.36 8.59
N ASP A 158 1.26 1.33 9.84
CA ASP A 158 1.43 2.45 10.75
C ASP A 158 2.92 2.73 11.02
N ASN A 159 3.78 1.70 11.03
CA ASN A 159 5.23 1.85 11.18
C ASN A 159 5.88 2.37 9.89
N HIS A 160 5.46 1.88 8.71
CA HIS A 160 5.93 2.36 7.42
C HIS A 160 5.61 3.85 7.24
N LEU A 161 4.37 4.25 7.56
CA LEU A 161 3.94 5.64 7.51
C LEU A 161 4.71 6.52 8.50
N ALA A 162 4.91 6.07 9.73
CA ALA A 162 5.71 6.78 10.73
C ALA A 162 7.16 6.96 10.28
N TYR A 163 7.79 5.92 9.74
CA TYR A 163 9.13 5.97 9.16
C TYR A 163 9.22 7.01 8.04
N CYS A 164 8.29 7.00 7.09
CA CYS A 164 8.26 7.95 5.99
C CYS A 164 8.13 9.41 6.48
N HIS A 165 7.26 9.64 7.47
CA HIS A 165 7.13 10.95 8.11
C HIS A 165 8.45 11.43 8.73
N GLU A 166 9.10 10.57 9.51
CA GLU A 166 10.35 10.90 10.20
C GLU A 166 11.47 11.24 9.22
N GLU A 167 11.69 10.40 8.21
CA GLU A 167 12.79 10.60 7.25
C GLU A 167 12.54 11.79 6.32
N LEU A 168 11.31 12.01 5.86
CA LEU A 168 10.99 13.19 5.07
C LEU A 168 11.17 14.48 5.88
N LEU A 169 10.82 14.48 7.17
CA LEU A 169 11.11 15.63 8.04
C LEU A 169 12.61 15.84 8.19
N ARG A 170 13.40 14.78 8.38
CA ARG A 170 14.87 14.87 8.42
C ARG A 170 15.44 15.50 7.14
N PHE A 171 15.01 15.03 5.96
CA PHE A 171 15.43 15.62 4.68
C PHE A 171 14.93 17.06 4.50
N ALA A 172 13.73 17.39 5.00
CA ALA A 172 13.23 18.75 4.96
C ALA A 172 14.13 19.71 5.78
N TYR A 173 14.56 19.29 6.98
CA TYR A 173 15.54 20.03 7.78
C TYR A 173 16.92 20.15 7.11
N ALA A 174 17.31 19.15 6.32
CA ALA A 174 18.54 19.17 5.51
C ALA A 174 18.42 20.03 4.23
N GLY A 175 17.28 20.69 3.98
CA GLY A 175 17.09 21.63 2.88
C GLY A 175 16.29 21.10 1.69
N HIS A 176 15.77 19.87 1.74
CA HIS A 176 14.99 19.27 0.65
C HIS A 176 13.48 19.61 0.72
N GLY A 177 13.05 20.50 1.62
CA GLY A 177 11.62 20.76 1.87
C GLY A 177 10.80 21.14 0.64
N ARG A 178 11.35 21.96 -0.28
CA ARG A 178 10.63 22.35 -1.51
C ARG A 178 10.42 21.19 -2.47
N VAL A 179 11.44 20.34 -2.63
CA VAL A 179 11.33 19.18 -3.52
C VAL A 179 10.38 18.15 -2.93
N ILE A 180 10.45 17.90 -1.62
CA ILE A 180 9.51 17.03 -0.89
C ILE A 180 8.07 17.49 -1.09
N GLN A 181 7.76 18.77 -0.88
CA GLN A 181 6.39 19.26 -1.07
C GLN A 181 5.88 19.10 -2.50
N ARG A 182 6.73 19.37 -3.50
CA ARG A 182 6.37 19.20 -4.91
C ARG A 182 6.09 17.72 -5.20
N THR A 183 7.03 16.84 -4.84
CA THR A 183 6.91 15.40 -5.10
C THR A 183 5.71 14.80 -4.37
N LEU A 184 5.50 15.10 -3.09
CA LEU A 184 4.32 14.65 -2.34
C LEU A 184 3.01 15.06 -3.02
N ARG A 185 2.92 16.31 -3.50
CA ARG A 185 1.73 16.80 -4.20
C ARG A 185 1.51 16.09 -5.53
N GLU A 186 2.57 15.92 -6.32
CA GLU A 186 2.51 15.21 -7.60
C GLU A 186 2.07 13.75 -7.39
N CYS A 187 2.70 13.05 -6.44
CA CYS A 187 2.35 11.69 -6.04
C CYS A 187 0.90 11.60 -5.57
N ALA A 188 0.46 12.43 -4.61
CA ALA A 188 -0.90 12.38 -4.07
C ALA A 188 -1.97 12.59 -5.16
N LEU A 189 -1.77 13.54 -6.07
CA LEU A 189 -2.76 13.83 -7.12
C LEU A 189 -2.81 12.75 -8.21
N ALA A 190 -1.70 12.06 -8.47
CA ALA A 190 -1.68 10.90 -9.35
C ALA A 190 -2.30 9.68 -8.66
N GLU A 191 -1.89 9.39 -7.43
CA GLU A 191 -2.41 8.28 -6.62
C GLU A 191 -3.93 8.35 -6.49
N ILE A 192 -4.52 9.50 -6.16
CA ILE A 192 -5.98 9.64 -6.01
C ILE A 192 -6.74 9.25 -7.30
N ARG A 193 -6.16 9.54 -8.47
CA ARG A 193 -6.76 9.16 -9.77
C ARG A 193 -6.63 7.65 -9.99
N ILE A 194 -5.45 7.10 -9.73
CA ILE A 194 -5.14 5.68 -9.93
C ILE A 194 -5.96 4.82 -8.96
N TYR A 195 -6.02 5.21 -7.69
CA TYR A 195 -6.80 4.54 -6.65
C TYR A 195 -8.29 4.50 -7.00
N ARG A 196 -8.84 5.59 -7.56
CA ARG A 196 -10.23 5.59 -8.08
C ARG A 196 -10.39 4.54 -9.18
N ASP A 197 -9.51 4.54 -10.17
CA ASP A 197 -9.61 3.65 -11.33
C ASP A 197 -9.46 2.19 -10.93
N VAL A 198 -8.48 1.88 -10.09
CA VAL A 198 -8.28 0.56 -9.48
C VAL A 198 -9.49 0.15 -8.66
N SER A 199 -10.02 1.03 -7.79
CA SER A 199 -11.21 0.73 -6.98
C SER A 199 -12.43 0.39 -7.84
N LEU A 200 -12.64 1.14 -8.93
CA LEU A 200 -13.73 0.85 -9.89
C LEU A 200 -13.52 -0.50 -10.57
N ALA A 201 -12.29 -0.80 -10.98
CA ALA A 201 -11.95 -2.06 -11.62
C ALA A 201 -12.14 -3.26 -10.67
N VAL A 202 -11.61 -3.17 -9.45
CA VAL A 202 -11.78 -4.20 -8.41
C VAL A 202 -13.27 -4.41 -8.14
N MET A 203 -14.05 -3.36 -7.89
CA MET A 203 -15.50 -3.50 -7.66
C MET A 203 -16.24 -4.09 -8.87
N ALA A 204 -15.81 -3.80 -10.09
CA ALA A 204 -16.40 -4.39 -11.29
C ALA A 204 -16.11 -5.90 -11.39
N HIS A 205 -14.89 -6.34 -11.05
CA HIS A 205 -14.55 -7.76 -10.97
C HIS A 205 -15.32 -8.46 -9.85
N MET A 206 -15.31 -7.91 -8.63
CA MET A 206 -16.06 -8.47 -7.51
C MET A 206 -17.56 -8.56 -7.81
N GLY A 207 -18.14 -7.53 -8.44
CA GLY A 207 -19.55 -7.54 -8.81
C GLY A 207 -19.91 -8.57 -9.87
N ARG A 208 -18.99 -8.93 -10.78
CA ARG A 208 -19.21 -10.03 -11.72
C ARG A 208 -19.18 -11.39 -11.03
N VAL A 209 -18.17 -11.63 -10.20
CA VAL A 209 -18.01 -12.89 -9.44
C VAL A 209 -19.19 -13.10 -8.49
N LEU A 210 -19.59 -12.06 -7.75
CA LEU A 210 -20.63 -12.13 -6.73
C LEU A 210 -22.06 -11.93 -7.28
N GLY A 211 -22.22 -11.72 -8.59
CA GLY A 211 -23.53 -11.52 -9.22
C GLY A 211 -24.29 -10.28 -8.72
N TRP A 212 -23.58 -9.19 -8.43
CA TRP A 212 -24.21 -7.97 -7.94
C TRP A 212 -25.19 -7.37 -8.95
N SER A 213 -26.32 -6.86 -8.46
CA SER A 213 -27.28 -6.15 -9.30
C SER A 213 -26.66 -4.87 -9.87
N LYS A 214 -27.13 -4.46 -11.06
CA LYS A 214 -26.69 -3.19 -11.70
C LYS A 214 -26.87 -1.99 -10.77
N ALA A 215 -27.94 -1.99 -9.96
CA ALA A 215 -28.20 -0.94 -8.98
C ALA A 215 -27.12 -0.89 -7.89
N LYS A 216 -26.72 -2.04 -7.32
CA LYS A 216 -25.66 -2.10 -6.31
C LYS A 216 -24.32 -1.63 -6.90
N SER A 217 -23.95 -2.11 -8.08
CA SER A 217 -22.71 -1.71 -8.74
C SER A 217 -22.69 -0.20 -9.04
N ALA A 218 -23.81 0.38 -9.47
CA ALA A 218 -23.92 1.81 -9.70
C ALA A 218 -23.75 2.64 -8.42
N VAL A 219 -24.33 2.19 -7.29
CA VAL A 219 -24.18 2.85 -5.99
C VAL A 219 -22.72 2.80 -5.51
N LEU A 220 -22.05 1.65 -5.65
CA LEU A 220 -20.64 1.51 -5.29
C LEU A 220 -19.74 2.42 -6.15
N ALA A 221 -19.97 2.44 -7.46
CA ALA A 221 -19.24 3.34 -8.36
C ALA A 221 -19.45 4.81 -8.01
N ALA A 222 -20.70 5.21 -7.71
CA ALA A 222 -21.00 6.57 -7.26
C ALA A 222 -20.27 6.92 -5.95
N GLY A 223 -20.19 5.97 -5.00
CA GLY A 223 -19.41 6.12 -3.77
C GLY A 223 -17.92 6.36 -4.03
N ILE A 224 -17.32 5.59 -4.95
CA ILE A 224 -15.92 5.76 -5.35
C ILE A 224 -15.69 7.14 -5.99
N HIS A 225 -16.60 7.59 -6.87
CA HIS A 225 -16.51 8.92 -7.46
C HIS A 225 -16.69 10.05 -6.43
N ALA A 226 -17.53 9.87 -5.43
CA ALA A 226 -17.70 10.83 -4.34
C ALA A 226 -16.42 10.96 -3.49
N VAL A 227 -15.78 9.84 -3.13
CA VAL A 227 -14.49 9.83 -2.44
C VAL A 227 -13.43 10.52 -3.30
N TYR A 228 -13.33 10.17 -4.57
CA TYR A 228 -12.41 10.83 -5.51
C TYR A 228 -12.63 12.35 -5.56
N ALA A 229 -13.88 12.81 -5.65
CA ALA A 229 -14.19 14.24 -5.66
C ALA A 229 -13.76 14.93 -4.35
N TYR A 230 -14.06 14.34 -3.19
CA TYR A 230 -13.61 14.82 -1.89
C TYR A 230 -12.08 14.94 -1.81
N GLU A 231 -11.38 13.89 -2.23
CA GLU A 231 -9.92 13.85 -2.22
C GLU A 231 -9.32 14.91 -3.13
N ARG A 232 -9.90 15.12 -4.32
CA ARG A 232 -9.46 16.16 -5.26
C ARG A 232 -9.70 17.58 -4.73
N MET A 233 -10.80 17.82 -4.02
CA MET A 233 -11.15 19.15 -3.51
C MET A 233 -10.29 19.57 -2.31
N GLY A 234 -9.91 18.63 -1.44
CA GLY A 234 -9.13 18.96 -0.25
C GLY A 234 -8.60 17.79 0.55
N GLY A 235 -9.17 16.58 0.37
CA GLY A 235 -8.71 15.40 1.10
C GLY A 235 -7.25 15.03 0.83
N TRP A 236 -6.69 15.38 -0.34
CA TRP A 236 -5.27 15.16 -0.68
C TRP A 236 -4.29 15.82 0.30
N ARG A 237 -4.70 16.86 1.05
CA ARG A 237 -3.83 17.53 2.02
C ARG A 237 -3.31 16.59 3.10
N ARG A 238 -4.11 15.59 3.49
CA ARG A 238 -3.70 14.59 4.48
C ARG A 238 -2.58 13.68 3.98
N MET A 239 -2.44 13.52 2.65
CA MET A 239 -1.40 12.69 2.01
C MET A 239 -0.06 13.41 1.85
N VAL A 240 -0.03 14.74 2.04
CA VAL A 240 1.17 15.56 1.85
C VAL A 240 1.61 16.27 3.12
N SER A 241 0.81 16.20 4.18
CA SER A 241 1.11 16.86 5.45
C SER A 241 2.09 16.01 6.23
N LEU A 242 3.26 16.56 6.54
CA LEU A 242 4.25 15.90 7.37
C LEU A 242 4.12 16.39 8.81
N THR A 243 4.11 15.44 9.73
CA THR A 243 4.04 15.63 11.17
C THR A 243 5.03 14.68 11.83
N THR A 244 5.62 15.08 12.96
CA THR A 244 6.46 14.16 13.73
C THR A 244 5.60 12.98 14.19
N PRO A 245 5.98 11.73 13.88
CA PRO A 245 5.19 10.58 14.29
C PRO A 245 5.28 10.37 15.79
N GLU A 246 4.23 9.78 16.37
CA GLU A 246 4.21 9.41 17.80
C GLU A 246 5.27 8.35 18.11
N ARG A 247 5.35 7.32 17.24
CA ARG A 247 6.40 6.31 17.29
C ARG A 247 7.58 6.75 16.44
N ARG A 248 8.67 7.14 17.10
CA ARG A 248 9.95 7.45 16.44
C ARG A 248 10.74 6.19 16.15
N ASN A 249 11.57 6.26 15.11
CA ASN A 249 12.45 5.18 14.68
C ASN A 249 11.70 3.83 14.53
N ALA A 250 10.49 3.88 13.95
CA ALA A 250 9.57 2.74 13.89
C ALA A 250 10.20 1.49 13.23
N LEU A 251 11.10 1.71 12.27
CA LEU A 251 11.85 0.66 11.57
C LEU A 251 13.30 0.49 12.04
N GLY A 252 13.78 1.27 13.02
CA GLY A 252 15.14 1.14 13.53
C GLY A 252 15.24 0.07 14.63
N GLY A 253 15.42 -1.17 14.20
CA GLY A 253 15.62 -2.34 15.05
C GLY A 253 15.64 -3.59 14.18
N PRO A 254 16.17 -4.72 14.68
CA PRO A 254 16.14 -5.97 13.93
C PRO A 254 14.70 -6.35 13.57
N ALA A 255 14.50 -6.95 12.40
CA ALA A 255 13.19 -7.47 12.02
C ALA A 255 12.67 -8.42 13.10
N THR A 256 11.43 -8.24 13.52
CA THR A 256 10.81 -9.11 14.52
C THR A 256 10.65 -10.51 13.90
N PRO A 257 11.16 -11.59 14.54
CA PRO A 257 10.98 -12.93 14.02
C PRO A 257 9.48 -13.28 13.92
N GLU A 258 9.08 -13.89 12.81
CA GLU A 258 7.70 -14.28 12.55
C GLU A 258 7.26 -15.42 13.50
N PRO A 259 6.06 -15.37 14.10
CA PRO A 259 5.37 -16.58 14.51
C PRO A 259 4.91 -17.34 13.25
N GLU A 260 5.20 -18.65 13.16
CA GLU A 260 4.70 -19.48 12.06
C GLU A 260 3.16 -19.37 11.97
N PHE A 261 2.66 -18.93 10.80
CA PHE A 261 1.25 -19.03 10.47
C PHE A 261 0.94 -20.49 10.12
N ALA A 262 0.51 -21.25 11.13
CA ALA A 262 -0.06 -22.59 10.98
C ALA A 262 -1.54 -22.53 10.57
#